data_AF-A0A444RW78-F1
#
_entry.id   AF-A0A444RW78-F1
#
_cell.length_a   1.000
_cell.length_b   1.000
_cell.length_c   1.000
_cell.angle_alpha   90.00
_cell.angle_beta   90.00
_cell.angle_gamma   90.00
#
_symmetry.space_group_name_H-M   'P 1'
#
loop_
_entity.id
_entity.type
_entity.pdbx_description
1 polymer ?
#
loop_
_entity_poly.entity_id
_entity_poly.type
_entity_poly.pdbx_seq_one_letter_code
_entity_poly.pdbx_strand_id
1 'polypeptide(L)'
;MSPRALNAAFGANESILSLANTEMLRRFKLGSALALLAWCLLLPAFFTPSTLYILPSTRRSVVDQMVPQPAISNSSDGHRFAYSPPTQRNLTYLAADEPRTFAGPRTALSLVSTAASALGEILPLPAPHEHASYNTTFFGPAVRCGPANASAEALIDGFLRQKMAQPLGSAREADNAYYAFVPVRVNGTLAPVSKPRDRAPSNATNEVWISLSRYVDDDDEDDGGSPRQGGLRPRARQRLVCELWNASYHIAVSWDHGVQSVRGSSLPLGRVGFPAAGEAVAATDMAKHAYSAFMWVITDQVVGSLSWYEDAAQEQQERTPQNDKALLPDFEKWSDAKPSASRDKKPPADRRRSVPEVSEAGASAPAPGAAQFGVIDTQLEHNVLLGCDDLDVFFDFSQRLYSFDTSRLKGLKEQRRRDKAVAGGLPLGKLIQQLAFNVTVSLLHNELLT
;
A
#
# COMPACT_ATOMS: atom_id res chain seq x y z
N MET A 1 87.23 -25.41 -41.70
CA MET A 1 85.97 -24.74 -41.27
C MET A 1 86.30 -23.30 -40.91
N SER A 2 85.52 -22.31 -41.37
CA SER A 2 85.79 -20.89 -41.08
C SER A 2 85.41 -20.56 -39.63
N PRO A 3 86.28 -19.87 -38.86
CA PRO A 3 85.97 -19.51 -37.48
C PRO A 3 84.73 -18.62 -37.35
N ARG A 4 84.39 -17.86 -38.40
CA ARG A 4 83.17 -17.02 -38.44
C ARG A 4 81.90 -17.85 -38.53
N ALA A 5 81.92 -18.93 -39.31
CA ALA A 5 80.78 -19.84 -39.42
C ALA A 5 80.54 -20.63 -38.11
N LEU A 6 81.62 -20.99 -37.41
CA LEU A 6 81.54 -21.66 -36.10
C LEU A 6 80.98 -20.71 -35.03
N ASN A 7 81.45 -19.46 -34.98
CA ASN A 7 80.94 -18.46 -34.05
C ASN A 7 79.46 -18.13 -34.30
N ALA A 8 79.03 -18.09 -35.56
CA ALA A 8 77.63 -17.92 -35.93
C ALA A 8 76.75 -19.11 -35.49
N ALA A 9 77.28 -20.34 -35.58
CA ALA A 9 76.56 -21.54 -35.13
C ALA A 9 76.33 -21.55 -33.61
N PHE A 10 77.30 -21.08 -32.81
CA PHE A 10 77.11 -20.91 -31.36
C PHE A 10 76.18 -19.73 -31.03
N GLY A 11 76.20 -18.66 -31.83
CA GLY A 11 75.29 -17.52 -31.68
C GLY A 11 73.81 -17.84 -31.96
N ALA A 12 73.53 -18.92 -32.71
CA ALA A 12 72.18 -19.35 -33.08
C ALA A 12 71.32 -19.84 -31.91
N ASN A 13 71.97 -20.20 -30.79
CA ASN A 13 71.27 -20.53 -29.55
C ASN A 13 70.69 -19.30 -28.86
N GLU A 14 71.42 -18.18 -28.89
CA GLU A 14 71.06 -16.96 -28.15
C GLU A 14 70.23 -15.97 -28.99
N SER A 15 70.34 -16.01 -30.32
CA SER A 15 69.68 -15.04 -31.19
C SER A 15 69.28 -15.61 -32.54
N ILE A 16 68.02 -15.43 -32.93
CA ILE A 16 67.49 -15.88 -34.23
C ILE A 16 68.15 -15.15 -35.42
N LEU A 17 68.69 -13.95 -35.21
CA LEU A 17 69.33 -13.14 -36.26
C LEU A 17 70.68 -13.73 -36.71
N SER A 18 71.34 -14.52 -35.86
CA SER A 18 72.60 -15.17 -36.22
C SER A 18 72.43 -16.34 -37.21
N LEU A 19 71.22 -16.90 -37.33
CA LEU A 19 70.85 -17.85 -38.40
C LEU A 19 70.86 -17.21 -39.79
N ALA A 20 70.72 -15.88 -39.89
CA ALA A 20 70.75 -15.16 -41.16
C ALA A 20 72.18 -14.95 -41.71
N ASN A 21 73.22 -15.48 -41.04
CA ASN A 21 74.59 -15.39 -41.53
C ASN A 21 74.78 -16.23 -42.80
N THR A 22 75.07 -15.55 -43.91
CA THR A 22 75.20 -16.13 -45.26
C THR A 22 76.31 -17.18 -45.36
N GLU A 23 77.37 -17.07 -44.55
CA GLU A 23 78.46 -18.05 -44.52
C GLU A 23 78.03 -19.36 -43.85
N MET A 24 77.22 -19.28 -42.79
CA MET A 24 76.65 -20.43 -42.08
C MET A 24 75.61 -21.15 -42.94
N LEU A 25 74.70 -20.42 -43.58
CA LEU A 25 73.67 -20.95 -44.48
C LEU A 25 74.26 -21.69 -45.69
N ARG A 26 75.37 -21.18 -46.27
CA ARG A 26 76.01 -21.82 -47.44
C ARG A 26 76.89 -23.00 -47.08
N ARG A 27 77.67 -22.91 -45.99
CA ARG A 27 78.69 -23.91 -45.65
C ARG A 27 78.26 -24.94 -44.62
N PHE A 28 77.23 -24.65 -43.80
CA PHE A 28 76.75 -25.51 -42.72
C PHE A 28 75.23 -25.71 -42.81
N LYS A 29 74.79 -26.27 -43.95
CA LYS A 29 73.38 -26.41 -44.34
C LYS A 29 72.56 -27.23 -43.33
N LEU A 30 73.12 -28.35 -42.86
CA LEU A 30 72.42 -29.27 -41.95
C LEU A 30 72.19 -28.62 -40.57
N GLY A 31 73.21 -27.96 -40.02
CA GLY A 31 73.08 -27.27 -38.73
C GLY A 31 72.16 -26.06 -38.79
N SER A 32 72.15 -25.33 -39.91
CA SER A 32 71.21 -24.21 -40.12
C SER A 32 69.76 -24.68 -40.17
N ALA A 33 69.48 -25.83 -40.81
CA ALA A 33 68.14 -26.40 -40.86
C ALA A 33 67.65 -26.89 -39.49
N LEU A 34 68.52 -27.55 -38.72
CA LEU A 34 68.20 -28.00 -37.35
C LEU A 34 67.92 -26.83 -36.41
N ALA A 35 68.73 -25.77 -36.48
CA ALA A 35 68.54 -24.59 -35.66
C ALA A 35 67.23 -23.84 -36.02
N LEU A 36 66.87 -23.77 -37.31
CA LEU A 36 65.60 -23.16 -37.73
C LEU A 36 64.39 -23.97 -37.22
N LEU A 37 64.44 -25.30 -37.32
CA LEU A 37 63.39 -26.17 -36.79
C LEU A 37 63.26 -26.05 -35.26
N ALA A 38 64.37 -25.98 -34.53
CA ALA A 38 64.36 -25.79 -33.08
C ALA A 38 63.68 -24.46 -32.68
N TRP A 39 63.93 -23.38 -33.43
CA TRP A 39 63.23 -22.10 -33.23
C TRP A 39 61.74 -22.16 -33.63
N CYS A 40 61.37 -22.93 -34.65
CA CYS A 40 59.97 -23.12 -35.02
C CYS A 40 59.14 -23.89 -33.97
N LEU A 41 59.78 -24.76 -33.18
CA LEU A 41 59.12 -25.47 -32.08
C LEU A 41 58.71 -24.54 -30.92
N LEU A 42 59.28 -23.33 -30.84
CA LEU A 42 58.97 -22.33 -29.81
C LEU A 42 57.85 -21.36 -30.23
N LEU A 43 57.45 -21.33 -31.52
CA LEU A 43 56.36 -20.49 -32.04
C LEU A 43 54.96 -20.76 -31.44
N PRO A 44 54.58 -22.01 -31.08
CA PRO A 44 53.25 -22.29 -30.53
C PRO A 44 52.95 -21.57 -29.21
N ALA A 45 53.97 -21.15 -28.46
CA ALA A 45 53.79 -20.38 -27.23
C ALA A 45 53.41 -18.90 -27.50
N PHE A 46 53.78 -18.36 -28.67
CA PHE A 46 53.47 -16.98 -29.06
C PHE A 46 52.13 -16.84 -29.78
N PHE A 47 51.69 -17.89 -30.48
CA PHE A 47 50.38 -17.96 -31.10
C PHE A 47 49.53 -18.95 -30.30
N THR A 48 48.92 -18.47 -29.22
CA THR A 48 47.95 -19.27 -28.48
C THR A 48 46.85 -19.71 -29.46
N PRO A 49 46.49 -21.01 -29.51
CA PRO A 49 45.47 -21.48 -30.41
C PRO A 49 44.16 -20.78 -30.07
N SER A 50 43.60 -20.10 -31.08
CA SER A 50 42.21 -19.61 -31.20
C SER A 50 41.39 -19.73 -29.91
N THR A 51 41.30 -18.65 -29.14
CA THR A 51 40.33 -18.53 -28.07
C THR A 51 38.93 -18.71 -28.64
N LEU A 52 38.28 -19.82 -28.31
CA LEU A 52 36.90 -20.09 -28.71
C LEU A 52 35.99 -19.11 -27.94
N TYR A 53 35.46 -18.12 -28.64
CA TYR A 53 34.50 -17.18 -28.07
C TYR A 53 33.09 -17.75 -28.20
N ILE A 54 32.40 -17.91 -27.07
CA ILE A 54 30.98 -18.28 -27.03
C ILE A 54 30.18 -16.98 -27.13
N LEU A 55 29.51 -16.73 -28.25
CA LEU A 55 28.52 -15.65 -28.35
C LEU A 55 27.13 -16.20 -28.02
N PRO A 56 26.45 -15.71 -26.97
CA PRO A 56 25.07 -16.07 -26.72
C PRO A 56 24.17 -15.49 -27.82
N SER A 57 23.24 -16.31 -28.35
CA SER A 57 22.21 -15.89 -29.30
C SER A 57 20.83 -16.22 -28.73
N THR A 58 19.97 -15.23 -28.62
CA THR A 58 18.61 -15.40 -28.09
C THR A 58 17.69 -15.89 -29.21
N ARG A 59 17.32 -17.18 -29.18
CA ARG A 59 16.35 -17.75 -30.12
C ARG A 59 14.95 -17.63 -29.52
N ARG A 60 14.06 -16.90 -30.20
CA ARG A 60 12.64 -16.85 -29.85
C ARG A 60 11.91 -18.03 -30.48
N SER A 61 11.24 -18.83 -29.67
CA SER A 61 10.27 -19.83 -30.12
C SER A 61 8.89 -19.45 -29.61
N VAL A 62 7.91 -19.44 -30.51
CA VAL A 62 6.50 -19.32 -30.15
C VAL A 62 5.96 -20.73 -30.00
N VAL A 63 5.36 -21.03 -28.85
CA VAL A 63 4.78 -22.34 -28.53
C VAL A 63 3.35 -22.10 -28.10
N ASP A 64 2.42 -22.88 -28.66
CA ASP A 64 1.03 -22.85 -28.24
C ASP A 64 0.89 -23.61 -26.92
N GLN A 65 0.45 -22.91 -25.87
CA GLN A 65 0.28 -23.48 -24.53
C GLN A 65 -0.99 -22.91 -23.88
N MET A 66 -1.66 -23.74 -23.07
CA MET A 66 -2.77 -23.27 -22.24
C MET A 66 -2.23 -22.45 -21.07
N VAL A 67 -2.80 -21.25 -20.88
CA VAL A 67 -2.49 -20.35 -19.76
C VAL A 67 -3.71 -20.20 -18.86
N PRO A 68 -3.52 -20.05 -17.53
CA PRO A 68 -4.65 -19.90 -16.61
C PRO A 68 -5.44 -18.62 -16.90
N GLN A 69 -6.75 -18.67 -16.69
CA GLN A 69 -7.66 -17.52 -16.75
C GLN A 69 -8.59 -17.56 -15.53
N PRO A 70 -8.93 -16.42 -14.91
CA PRO A 70 -9.76 -16.46 -13.72
C PRO A 70 -11.20 -16.82 -14.10
N ALA A 71 -11.74 -17.88 -13.50
CA ALA A 71 -13.09 -18.37 -13.80
C ALA A 71 -14.23 -17.54 -13.15
N ILE A 72 -13.92 -16.34 -12.64
CA ILE A 72 -14.83 -15.52 -11.82
C ILE A 72 -16.05 -14.99 -12.58
N SER A 73 -15.93 -14.80 -13.88
CA SER A 73 -17.02 -14.38 -14.77
C SER A 73 -17.90 -15.54 -15.25
N ASN A 74 -17.48 -16.79 -15.02
CA ASN A 74 -18.24 -17.97 -15.41
C ASN A 74 -19.26 -18.33 -14.32
N SER A 75 -20.53 -18.41 -14.71
CA SER A 75 -21.62 -18.79 -13.80
C SER A 75 -21.45 -20.21 -13.25
N SER A 76 -20.92 -21.17 -14.01
CA SER A 76 -20.72 -22.54 -13.51
C SER A 76 -19.69 -22.60 -12.37
N ASP A 77 -18.67 -21.74 -12.41
CA ASP A 77 -17.52 -21.77 -11.48
C ASP A 77 -17.58 -20.69 -10.38
N GLY A 78 -18.60 -19.83 -10.37
CA GLY A 78 -18.76 -18.78 -9.35
C GLY A 78 -18.79 -19.31 -7.91
N HIS A 79 -19.19 -20.58 -7.72
CA HIS A 79 -19.20 -21.29 -6.45
C HIS A 79 -17.80 -21.53 -5.84
N ARG A 80 -16.72 -21.40 -6.65
CA ARG A 80 -15.32 -21.46 -6.18
C ARG A 80 -14.91 -20.17 -5.45
N PHE A 81 -15.55 -19.05 -5.76
CA PHE A 81 -15.27 -17.72 -5.21
C PHE A 81 -16.22 -17.34 -4.07
N ALA A 82 -17.49 -17.72 -4.18
CA ALA A 82 -18.53 -17.38 -3.23
C ALA A 82 -19.11 -18.61 -2.54
N TYR A 83 -19.37 -18.51 -1.24
CA TYR A 83 -20.21 -19.45 -0.52
C TYR A 83 -21.66 -19.01 -0.65
N SER A 84 -22.47 -19.82 -1.34
CA SER A 84 -23.89 -19.54 -1.60
C SER A 84 -24.75 -20.79 -1.40
N PRO A 85 -25.26 -21.04 -0.19
CA PRO A 85 -26.11 -22.19 0.09
C PRO A 85 -27.47 -22.10 -0.66
N PRO A 86 -28.11 -23.24 -0.96
CA PRO A 86 -29.46 -23.24 -1.51
C PRO A 86 -30.43 -22.63 -0.49
N THR A 87 -31.42 -21.88 -0.99
CA THR A 87 -32.49 -21.32 -0.13
C THR A 87 -33.41 -22.40 0.45
N GLN A 88 -33.56 -23.52 -0.24
CA GLN A 88 -34.38 -24.65 0.19
C GLN A 88 -33.58 -25.63 1.07
N ARG A 89 -34.20 -26.08 2.17
CA ARG A 89 -33.54 -26.84 3.25
C ARG A 89 -33.19 -28.30 2.91
N ASN A 90 -33.68 -28.85 1.80
CA ASN A 90 -33.53 -30.27 1.43
C ASN A 90 -32.68 -30.54 0.17
N LEU A 91 -31.98 -29.52 -0.34
CA LEU A 91 -31.20 -29.64 -1.56
C LEU A 91 -29.70 -29.60 -1.29
N THR A 92 -28.95 -30.36 -2.09
CA THR A 92 -27.49 -30.41 -2.00
C THR A 92 -26.87 -29.17 -2.65
N TYR A 93 -25.67 -28.82 -2.20
CA TYR A 93 -24.91 -27.64 -2.65
C TYR A 93 -24.60 -27.59 -4.16
N LEU A 94 -24.80 -28.67 -4.92
CA LEU A 94 -24.32 -28.81 -6.31
C LEU A 94 -25.44 -28.75 -7.37
N ALA A 95 -26.71 -28.59 -7.01
CA ALA A 95 -27.79 -28.44 -7.99
C ALA A 95 -27.71 -27.05 -8.67
N ALA A 96 -27.54 -27.01 -9.99
CA ALA A 96 -27.22 -25.80 -10.76
C ALA A 96 -28.42 -24.84 -10.95
N ASP A 97 -29.65 -25.34 -10.88
CA ASP A 97 -30.85 -24.58 -11.32
C ASP A 97 -31.70 -24.00 -10.18
N GLU A 98 -31.16 -23.94 -8.95
CA GLU A 98 -31.93 -23.58 -7.76
C GLU A 98 -31.57 -22.19 -7.21
N PRO A 99 -32.54 -21.48 -6.59
CA PRO A 99 -32.30 -20.17 -6.00
C PRO A 99 -31.35 -20.28 -4.81
N ARG A 100 -30.25 -19.52 -4.85
CA ARG A 100 -29.21 -19.49 -3.82
C ARG A 100 -29.16 -18.15 -3.13
N THR A 101 -28.85 -18.17 -1.84
CA THR A 101 -28.53 -16.95 -1.09
C THR A 101 -27.03 -16.77 -1.06
N PHE A 102 -26.56 -15.58 -1.42
CA PHE A 102 -25.16 -15.23 -1.15
C PHE A 102 -24.94 -15.21 0.36
N ALA A 103 -23.90 -15.89 0.85
CA ALA A 103 -23.56 -15.93 2.28
C ALA A 103 -22.19 -15.31 2.59
N GLY A 104 -21.28 -15.25 1.62
CA GLY A 104 -19.98 -14.59 1.78
C GLY A 104 -18.92 -15.12 0.81
N PRO A 105 -17.68 -14.61 0.91
CA PRO A 105 -16.55 -15.08 0.13
C PRO A 105 -16.02 -16.44 0.61
N ARG A 106 -15.38 -17.18 -0.30
CA ARG A 106 -14.57 -18.35 0.05
C ARG A 106 -13.21 -17.94 0.60
N THR A 107 -12.64 -18.78 1.46
CA THR A 107 -11.34 -18.53 2.10
C THR A 107 -10.20 -18.32 1.11
N ALA A 108 -10.19 -19.03 -0.01
CA ALA A 108 -9.18 -18.86 -1.07
C ALA A 108 -9.16 -17.42 -1.62
N LEU A 109 -10.33 -16.82 -1.84
CA LEU A 109 -10.45 -15.45 -2.32
C LEU A 109 -9.98 -14.45 -1.25
N SER A 110 -10.34 -14.66 0.02
CA SER A 110 -9.87 -13.83 1.14
C SER A 110 -8.35 -13.88 1.29
N LEU A 111 -7.74 -15.06 1.16
CA LEU A 111 -6.28 -15.23 1.28
C LEU A 111 -5.53 -14.50 0.17
N VAL A 112 -5.95 -14.67 -1.09
CA VAL A 112 -5.34 -13.98 -2.23
C VAL A 112 -5.50 -12.46 -2.09
N SER A 113 -6.70 -12.00 -1.69
CA SER A 113 -6.96 -10.59 -1.48
C SER A 113 -6.08 -9.99 -0.38
N THR A 114 -5.99 -10.63 0.79
CA THR A 114 -5.14 -10.15 1.90
C THR A 114 -3.67 -10.17 1.53
N ALA A 115 -3.18 -11.20 0.83
CA ALA A 115 -1.77 -11.29 0.42
C ALA A 115 -1.40 -10.18 -0.60
N ALA A 116 -2.22 -10.00 -1.65
CA ALA A 116 -1.99 -8.94 -2.63
C ALA A 116 -2.15 -7.53 -2.02
N SER A 117 -3.04 -7.38 -1.03
CA SER A 117 -3.23 -6.15 -0.27
C SER A 117 -2.03 -5.79 0.61
N ALA A 118 -1.54 -6.74 1.39
CA ALA A 118 -0.41 -6.53 2.28
C ALA A 118 0.87 -6.18 1.50
N LEU A 119 1.07 -6.79 0.32
CA LEU A 119 2.23 -6.53 -0.54
C LEU A 119 2.07 -5.28 -1.42
N GLY A 120 0.83 -4.91 -1.77
CA GLY A 120 0.56 -3.87 -2.76
C GLY A 120 0.94 -4.25 -4.20
N GLU A 121 1.26 -5.51 -4.45
CA GLU A 121 1.75 -6.04 -5.73
C GLU A 121 0.92 -7.26 -6.19
N ILE A 122 1.12 -7.65 -7.45
CA ILE A 122 0.50 -8.86 -8.02
C ILE A 122 1.27 -10.08 -7.53
N LEU A 123 0.56 -11.09 -7.02
CA LEU A 123 1.17 -12.34 -6.56
C LEU A 123 1.93 -13.06 -7.69
N PRO A 124 3.00 -13.82 -7.37
CA PRO A 124 3.84 -14.46 -8.36
C PRO A 124 3.06 -15.52 -9.14
N LEU A 125 2.83 -15.27 -10.43
CA LEU A 125 2.08 -16.15 -11.31
C LEU A 125 2.95 -17.35 -11.73
N PRO A 126 2.38 -18.55 -11.90
CA PRO A 126 3.12 -19.72 -12.34
C PRO A 126 3.71 -19.47 -13.74
N ALA A 127 5.04 -19.45 -13.81
CA ALA A 127 5.77 -19.23 -15.06
C ALA A 127 5.72 -20.49 -15.93
N PRO A 128 5.30 -20.43 -17.20
CA PRO A 128 5.35 -21.58 -18.08
C PRO A 128 6.78 -22.07 -18.30
N HIS A 129 7.73 -21.14 -18.50
CA HIS A 129 9.17 -21.37 -18.70
C HIS A 129 9.95 -20.20 -18.05
N GLU A 130 11.25 -20.37 -17.78
CA GLU A 130 12.11 -19.34 -17.14
C GLU A 130 12.18 -18.01 -17.90
N HIS A 131 12.10 -18.07 -19.23
CA HIS A 131 12.05 -16.93 -20.13
C HIS A 131 10.84 -17.05 -21.04
N ALA A 132 9.68 -16.62 -20.55
CA ALA A 132 8.43 -16.65 -21.28
C ALA A 132 7.76 -15.29 -21.25
N SER A 133 6.98 -15.01 -22.29
CA SER A 133 6.05 -13.90 -22.30
C SER A 133 4.77 -14.31 -23.00
N TYR A 134 3.62 -13.98 -22.42
CA TYR A 134 2.32 -14.16 -23.06
C TYR A 134 1.39 -12.99 -22.80
N ASN A 135 0.42 -12.82 -23.71
CA ASN A 135 -0.65 -11.86 -23.57
C ASN A 135 -1.97 -12.62 -23.45
N THR A 136 -2.83 -12.22 -22.52
CA THR A 136 -4.15 -12.83 -22.33
C THR A 136 -5.20 -11.77 -22.04
N THR A 137 -6.44 -12.10 -22.36
CA THR A 137 -7.60 -11.23 -22.18
C THR A 137 -8.71 -12.00 -21.48
N PHE A 138 -9.28 -11.43 -20.43
CA PHE A 138 -10.35 -12.07 -19.65
C PHE A 138 -11.28 -11.03 -19.02
N PHE A 139 -12.46 -11.47 -18.58
CA PHE A 139 -13.41 -10.64 -17.85
C PHE A 139 -13.27 -10.83 -16.35
N GLY A 140 -13.29 -9.73 -15.59
CA GLY A 140 -13.13 -9.76 -14.15
C GLY A 140 -13.75 -8.56 -13.43
N PRO A 141 -13.85 -8.62 -12.10
CA PRO A 141 -14.35 -7.52 -11.30
C PRO A 141 -13.32 -6.39 -11.23
N ALA A 142 -13.79 -5.15 -11.34
CA ALA A 142 -13.02 -3.94 -11.10
C ALA A 142 -13.76 -3.07 -10.07
N VAL A 143 -13.01 -2.33 -9.26
CA VAL A 143 -13.58 -1.31 -8.38
C VAL A 143 -13.34 0.05 -9.02
N ARG A 144 -14.35 0.92 -8.99
CA ARG A 144 -14.20 2.33 -9.41
C ARG A 144 -14.67 3.24 -8.29
N CYS A 145 -13.80 4.18 -7.91
CA CYS A 145 -14.11 5.20 -6.93
C CYS A 145 -14.31 6.56 -7.61
N GLY A 146 -15.39 7.25 -7.25
CA GLY A 146 -15.70 8.60 -7.70
C GLY A 146 -16.19 9.48 -6.54
N PRO A 147 -16.33 10.79 -6.77
CA PRO A 147 -16.94 11.69 -5.79
C PRO A 147 -18.39 11.27 -5.49
N ALA A 148 -18.81 11.43 -4.24
CA ALA A 148 -20.17 11.11 -3.84
C ALA A 148 -21.18 12.15 -4.38
N ASN A 149 -22.40 11.70 -4.67
CA ASN A 149 -23.50 12.61 -4.99
C ASN A 149 -23.96 13.36 -3.73
N ALA A 150 -24.54 14.56 -3.86
CA ALA A 150 -24.98 15.40 -2.74
C ALA A 150 -25.87 14.66 -1.71
N SER A 151 -26.75 13.75 -2.17
CA SER A 151 -27.58 12.93 -1.28
C SER A 151 -26.77 11.90 -0.49
N ALA A 152 -25.75 11.29 -1.11
CA ALA A 152 -24.86 10.36 -0.46
C ALA A 152 -23.91 11.09 0.51
N GLU A 153 -23.45 12.29 0.16
CA GLU A 153 -22.65 13.14 1.05
C GLU A 153 -23.36 13.45 2.37
N ALA A 154 -24.64 13.86 2.30
CA ALA A 154 -25.43 14.13 3.48
C ALA A 154 -25.58 12.91 4.39
N LEU A 155 -25.73 11.70 3.80
CA LEU A 155 -25.82 10.45 4.55
C LEU A 155 -24.48 10.06 5.18
N ILE A 156 -23.37 10.19 4.44
CA ILE A 156 -22.01 9.93 4.94
C ILE A 156 -21.73 10.83 6.14
N ASP A 157 -22.06 12.11 6.04
CA ASP A 157 -21.87 13.08 7.12
C ASP A 157 -22.76 12.78 8.33
N GLY A 158 -24.00 12.36 8.09
CA GLY A 158 -24.91 11.92 9.15
C GLY A 158 -24.33 10.76 9.96
N PHE A 159 -23.85 9.71 9.27
CA PHE A 159 -23.26 8.54 9.92
C PHE A 159 -21.95 8.85 10.62
N LEU A 160 -21.11 9.72 10.04
CA LEU A 160 -19.88 10.18 10.70
C LEU A 160 -20.20 10.92 12.01
N ARG A 161 -21.15 11.86 11.99
CA ARG A 161 -21.57 12.57 13.22
C ARG A 161 -22.14 11.61 14.27
N GLN A 162 -22.91 10.61 13.84
CA GLN A 162 -23.44 9.59 14.75
C GLN A 162 -22.32 8.76 15.38
N LYS A 163 -21.28 8.40 14.62
CA LYS A 163 -20.09 7.72 15.13
C LYS A 163 -19.35 8.60 16.14
N MET A 164 -19.04 9.84 15.78
CA MET A 164 -18.30 10.76 16.67
C MET A 164 -19.05 11.08 17.98
N ALA A 165 -20.37 10.97 17.98
CA ALA A 165 -21.19 11.12 19.18
C ALA A 165 -21.08 9.93 20.15
N GLN A 166 -20.56 8.77 19.72
CA GLN A 166 -20.35 7.60 20.57
C GLN A 166 -18.98 7.71 21.26
N PRO A 167 -18.92 7.76 22.60
CA PRO A 167 -17.66 7.83 23.32
C PRO A 167 -16.91 6.48 23.29
N LEU A 168 -15.58 6.54 23.27
CA LEU A 168 -14.72 5.37 23.43
C LEU A 168 -14.20 5.35 24.88
N GLY A 169 -14.94 4.67 25.76
CA GLY A 169 -14.66 4.71 27.19
C GLY A 169 -14.91 6.12 27.77
N SER A 170 -13.86 6.74 28.34
CA SER A 170 -13.88 8.12 28.84
C SER A 170 -13.48 9.16 27.80
N ALA A 171 -13.03 8.74 26.62
CA ALA A 171 -12.54 9.63 25.59
C ALA A 171 -13.61 9.91 24.54
N ARG A 172 -13.63 11.14 24.01
CA ARG A 172 -14.57 11.58 22.98
C ARG A 172 -13.85 11.81 21.66
N GLU A 173 -14.43 11.35 20.55
CA GLU A 173 -13.88 11.62 19.22
C GLU A 173 -14.00 13.11 18.91
N ALA A 174 -12.85 13.79 18.80
CA ALA A 174 -12.76 15.22 18.56
C ALA A 174 -12.73 15.54 17.06
N ASP A 175 -11.99 14.74 16.28
CA ASP A 175 -11.87 14.90 14.84
C ASP A 175 -11.58 13.55 14.16
N ASN A 176 -11.76 13.49 12.84
CA ASN A 176 -11.65 12.28 12.05
C ASN A 176 -10.94 12.56 10.72
N ALA A 177 -9.83 11.86 10.45
CA ALA A 177 -9.12 11.97 9.19
C ALA A 177 -9.70 11.04 8.11
N TYR A 178 -10.17 9.86 8.53
CA TYR A 178 -10.69 8.83 7.64
C TYR A 178 -11.85 8.08 8.27
N TYR A 179 -12.88 7.84 7.48
CA TYR A 179 -13.98 6.97 7.85
C TYR A 179 -14.53 6.25 6.62
N ALA A 180 -14.48 4.92 6.62
CA ALA A 180 -15.05 4.09 5.57
C ALA A 180 -16.00 3.04 6.13
N PHE A 181 -17.11 2.85 5.44
CA PHE A 181 -18.13 1.89 5.82
C PHE A 181 -18.86 1.35 4.59
N VAL A 182 -19.40 0.15 4.73
CA VAL A 182 -20.33 -0.43 3.76
C VAL A 182 -21.75 -0.03 4.16
N PRO A 183 -22.53 0.64 3.30
CA PRO A 183 -23.93 0.90 3.57
C PRO A 183 -24.70 -0.43 3.54
N VAL A 184 -25.50 -0.70 4.56
CA VAL A 184 -26.32 -1.92 4.65
C VAL A 184 -27.76 -1.51 4.92
N ARG A 185 -28.73 -2.11 4.22
CA ARG A 185 -30.15 -1.91 4.52
C ARG A 185 -30.60 -2.94 5.55
N VAL A 186 -30.98 -2.48 6.73
CA VAL A 186 -31.58 -3.30 7.79
C VAL A 186 -33.01 -2.81 7.98
N ASN A 187 -34.01 -3.67 7.77
CA ASN A 187 -35.43 -3.33 7.94
C ASN A 187 -35.88 -2.05 7.19
N GLY A 188 -35.29 -1.79 6.02
CA GLY A 188 -35.60 -0.60 5.20
C GLY A 188 -34.82 0.67 5.54
N THR A 189 -34.09 0.70 6.66
CA THR A 189 -33.19 1.82 7.01
C THR A 189 -31.74 1.51 6.64
N LEU A 190 -31.00 2.54 6.22
CA LEU A 190 -29.57 2.44 5.95
C LEU A 190 -28.80 2.49 7.27
N ALA A 191 -27.87 1.55 7.44
CA ALA A 191 -26.96 1.46 8.57
C ALA A 191 -25.52 1.33 8.07
N PRO A 192 -24.54 2.00 8.72
CA PRO A 192 -23.14 1.89 8.35
C PRO A 192 -22.50 0.66 9.00
N VAL A 193 -21.77 -0.13 8.22
CA VAL A 193 -20.92 -1.21 8.73
C VAL A 193 -19.46 -0.83 8.53
N SER A 194 -18.81 -0.41 9.62
CA SER A 194 -17.44 0.11 9.61
C SER A 194 -16.38 -0.88 10.13
N LYS A 195 -16.76 -2.11 10.46
CA LYS A 195 -15.84 -3.18 10.86
C LYS A 195 -15.89 -4.32 9.84
N PRO A 196 -14.80 -5.11 9.69
CA PRO A 196 -14.83 -6.34 8.91
C PRO A 196 -16.03 -7.20 9.32
N ARG A 197 -16.76 -7.74 8.34
CA ARG A 197 -18.09 -8.29 8.58
C ARG A 197 -18.02 -9.75 9.07
N ASP A 198 -18.56 -9.98 10.27
CA ASP A 198 -18.92 -11.33 10.76
C ASP A 198 -20.38 -11.72 10.42
N ARG A 199 -21.16 -10.79 9.86
CA ARG A 199 -22.61 -10.93 9.61
C ARG A 199 -22.93 -11.23 8.14
N ALA A 200 -24.10 -11.84 7.95
CA ALA A 200 -24.64 -12.19 6.64
C ALA A 200 -24.76 -10.97 5.70
N PRO A 201 -24.54 -11.16 4.39
CA PRO A 201 -24.54 -10.11 3.38
C PRO A 201 -25.89 -9.41 3.22
N SER A 202 -25.85 -8.17 2.72
CA SER A 202 -27.03 -7.34 2.44
C SER A 202 -26.95 -6.68 1.07
N ASN A 203 -28.08 -6.09 0.63
CA ASN A 203 -28.29 -5.54 -0.70
C ASN A 203 -27.33 -4.43 -1.15
N ALA A 204 -26.52 -3.86 -0.27
CA ALA A 204 -25.61 -2.76 -0.59
C ALA A 204 -24.12 -3.11 -0.35
N THR A 205 -23.79 -4.40 -0.33
CA THR A 205 -22.42 -4.89 -0.11
C THR A 205 -21.49 -4.77 -1.33
N ASN A 206 -22.00 -4.28 -2.46
CA ASN A 206 -21.23 -4.01 -3.68
C ASN A 206 -20.68 -2.57 -3.76
N GLU A 207 -20.79 -1.82 -2.67
CA GLU A 207 -20.33 -0.43 -2.57
C GLU A 207 -19.63 -0.18 -1.24
N VAL A 208 -18.67 0.75 -1.24
CA VAL A 208 -18.08 1.29 -0.01
C VAL A 208 -18.05 2.80 -0.08
N TRP A 209 -18.46 3.42 1.03
CA TRP A 209 -18.56 4.86 1.17
C TRP A 209 -17.47 5.33 2.10
N ILE A 210 -16.78 6.40 1.69
CA ILE A 210 -15.55 6.86 2.32
C ILE A 210 -15.66 8.37 2.54
N SER A 211 -15.30 8.82 3.73
CA SER A 211 -15.02 10.21 4.07
C SER A 211 -13.53 10.37 4.37
N LEU A 212 -12.89 11.33 3.71
CA LEU A 212 -11.47 11.65 3.85
C LEU A 212 -11.30 13.13 4.18
N SER A 213 -10.42 13.47 5.12
CA SER A 213 -9.93 14.83 5.30
C SER A 213 -8.66 15.02 4.47
N ARG A 214 -8.61 16.06 3.64
CA ARG A 214 -7.44 16.44 2.83
C ARG A 214 -7.04 17.89 3.11
N TYR A 215 -5.78 18.20 2.87
CA TYR A 215 -5.35 19.60 2.79
C TYR A 215 -5.87 20.21 1.49
N VAL A 216 -6.30 21.47 1.57
CA VAL A 216 -6.61 22.29 0.39
C VAL A 216 -5.35 23.07 0.08
N ASP A 217 -4.86 22.93 -1.16
CA ASP A 217 -3.83 23.83 -1.67
C ASP A 217 -4.54 25.17 -1.94
N ASP A 218 -4.07 26.24 -1.29
CA ASP A 218 -4.52 27.62 -1.54
C ASP A 218 -3.98 28.07 -2.92
N ASP A 219 -4.49 27.50 -4.01
CA ASP A 219 -4.13 27.89 -5.38
C ASP A 219 -5.21 28.83 -5.93
N ASP A 220 -5.06 30.13 -5.66
CA ASP A 220 -5.61 31.22 -6.49
C ASP A 220 -4.90 32.57 -6.25
N GLU A 221 -3.62 32.59 -5.85
CA GLU A 221 -2.77 33.76 -6.02
C GLU A 221 -1.36 33.35 -6.45
N ASP A 222 -1.07 33.63 -7.71
CA ASP A 222 0.15 33.42 -8.49
C ASP A 222 1.34 34.25 -7.96
N ASP A 223 1.70 34.05 -6.69
CA ASP A 223 2.92 34.62 -6.14
C ASP A 223 3.54 33.63 -5.15
N GLY A 224 4.86 33.42 -5.27
CA GLY A 224 5.65 32.40 -4.58
C GLY A 224 5.72 32.59 -3.06
N GLY A 225 4.59 32.48 -2.37
CA GLY A 225 4.41 32.64 -0.94
C GLY A 225 4.96 31.44 -0.19
N SER A 226 6.01 31.68 0.59
CA SER A 226 6.52 30.74 1.58
C SER A 226 5.41 30.24 2.52
N PRO A 227 5.56 29.04 3.14
CA PRO A 227 4.57 28.49 4.06
C PRO A 227 4.24 29.53 5.14
N ARG A 228 2.96 29.88 5.30
CA ARG A 228 2.50 30.78 6.37
C ARG A 228 3.10 30.32 7.69
N GLN A 229 4.02 31.13 8.23
CA GLN A 229 4.74 30.87 9.46
C GLN A 229 3.73 30.82 10.62
N GLY A 230 3.26 29.61 10.95
CA GLY A 230 2.39 29.35 12.11
C GLY A 230 0.88 29.20 11.86
N GLY A 231 0.42 29.04 10.62
CA GLY A 231 -1.00 28.79 10.30
C GLY A 231 -1.29 27.31 9.98
N LEU A 232 -2.36 26.75 10.54
CA LEU A 232 -2.87 25.43 10.15
C LEU A 232 -3.24 25.47 8.66
N ARG A 233 -2.83 24.48 7.88
CA ARG A 233 -3.27 24.34 6.48
C ARG A 233 -4.78 24.15 6.44
N PRO A 234 -5.51 24.83 5.52
CA PRO A 234 -6.94 24.62 5.40
C PRO A 234 -7.24 23.16 5.06
N ARG A 235 -8.25 22.60 5.71
CA ARG A 235 -8.66 21.20 5.56
C ARG A 235 -10.04 21.17 4.90
N ALA A 236 -10.18 20.38 3.83
CA ALA A 236 -11.46 20.06 3.23
C ALA A 236 -11.74 18.57 3.38
N ARG A 237 -13.02 18.23 3.50
CA ARG A 237 -13.46 16.85 3.57
C ARG A 237 -13.99 16.42 2.19
N GLN A 238 -13.51 15.29 1.69
CA GLN A 238 -13.96 14.69 0.44
C GLN A 238 -14.73 13.40 0.73
N ARG A 239 -15.84 13.19 0.03
CA ARG A 239 -16.61 11.94 0.09
C ARG A 239 -16.43 11.17 -1.20
N LEU A 240 -16.11 9.89 -1.08
CA LEU A 240 -15.95 8.98 -2.19
C LEU A 240 -16.95 7.83 -2.08
N VAL A 241 -17.47 7.41 -3.23
CA VAL A 241 -18.24 6.17 -3.36
C VAL A 241 -17.48 5.28 -4.32
N CYS A 242 -17.10 4.09 -3.84
CA CYS A 242 -16.49 3.06 -4.65
C CYS A 242 -17.51 1.97 -4.96
N GLU A 243 -17.69 1.70 -6.24
CA GLU A 243 -18.68 0.75 -6.76
C GLU A 243 -18.00 -0.41 -7.48
N LEU A 244 -18.67 -1.55 -7.53
CA LEU A 244 -18.24 -2.73 -8.27
C LEU A 244 -18.65 -2.67 -9.75
N TRP A 245 -17.70 -2.99 -10.63
CA TRP A 245 -17.84 -3.00 -12.07
C TRP A 245 -17.37 -4.33 -12.66
N ASN A 246 -17.97 -4.71 -13.79
CA ASN A 246 -17.42 -5.72 -14.69
C ASN A 246 -16.49 -5.02 -15.68
N ALA A 247 -15.31 -5.58 -15.92
CA ALA A 247 -14.30 -5.02 -16.80
C ALA A 247 -13.61 -6.10 -17.65
N SER A 248 -13.18 -5.71 -18.85
CA SER A 248 -12.27 -6.49 -19.69
C SER A 248 -10.83 -6.17 -19.33
N TYR A 249 -10.03 -7.19 -19.04
CA TYR A 249 -8.62 -7.08 -18.71
C TYR A 249 -7.78 -7.47 -19.91
N HIS A 250 -6.77 -6.67 -20.21
CA HIS A 250 -5.73 -6.98 -21.18
C HIS A 250 -4.39 -6.97 -20.45
N ILE A 251 -3.80 -8.15 -20.25
CA ILE A 251 -2.54 -8.29 -19.51
C ILE A 251 -1.45 -8.91 -20.40
N ALA A 252 -0.24 -8.41 -20.22
CA ALA A 252 1.00 -8.91 -20.76
C ALA A 252 1.88 -9.33 -19.58
N VAL A 253 2.20 -10.62 -19.51
CA VAL A 253 3.05 -11.18 -18.45
C VAL A 253 4.35 -11.64 -19.08
N SER A 254 5.47 -11.27 -18.47
CA SER A 254 6.80 -11.71 -18.87
C SER A 254 7.60 -12.15 -17.66
N TRP A 255 8.38 -13.20 -17.83
CA TRP A 255 9.38 -13.67 -16.86
C TRP A 255 10.76 -13.53 -17.47
N ASP A 256 11.67 -12.96 -16.70
CA ASP A 256 13.09 -12.88 -17.05
C ASP A 256 13.91 -13.33 -15.85
N HIS A 257 14.57 -14.49 -15.97
CA HIS A 257 15.37 -15.08 -14.88
C HIS A 257 14.62 -15.17 -13.54
N GLY A 258 13.33 -15.53 -13.58
CA GLY A 258 12.47 -15.62 -12.38
C GLY A 258 11.90 -14.31 -11.88
N VAL A 259 12.24 -13.16 -12.49
CA VAL A 259 11.62 -11.87 -12.21
C VAL A 259 10.37 -11.72 -13.07
N GLN A 260 9.22 -11.59 -12.42
CA GLN A 260 7.94 -11.35 -13.09
C GLN A 260 7.74 -9.86 -13.37
N SER A 261 7.30 -9.54 -14.58
CA SER A 261 6.75 -8.23 -14.93
C SER A 261 5.37 -8.40 -15.54
N VAL A 262 4.37 -7.78 -14.91
CA VAL A 262 2.99 -7.75 -15.40
C VAL A 262 2.67 -6.32 -15.81
N ARG A 263 2.19 -6.15 -17.04
CA ARG A 263 1.67 -4.88 -17.55
C ARG A 263 0.26 -5.11 -18.06
N GLY A 264 -0.65 -4.20 -17.79
CA GLY A 264 -2.00 -4.34 -18.30
C GLY A 264 -2.89 -3.16 -17.99
N SER A 265 -4.09 -3.23 -18.55
CA SER A 265 -5.15 -2.26 -18.31
C SER A 265 -6.48 -2.98 -18.19
N SER A 266 -7.42 -2.33 -17.50
CA SER A 266 -8.80 -2.78 -17.41
C SER A 266 -9.72 -1.74 -18.04
N LEU A 267 -10.68 -2.22 -18.83
CA LEU A 267 -11.72 -1.41 -19.46
C LEU A 267 -13.06 -1.73 -18.77
N PRO A 268 -13.68 -0.78 -18.04
CA PRO A 268 -14.96 -1.02 -17.40
C PRO A 268 -16.08 -1.15 -18.45
N LEU A 269 -16.90 -2.18 -18.29
CA LEU A 269 -18.02 -2.52 -19.17
C LEU A 269 -19.36 -2.11 -18.57
N GLY A 270 -19.57 -2.35 -17.28
CA GLY A 270 -20.84 -2.01 -16.61
C GLY A 270 -20.81 -2.25 -15.11
N ARG A 271 -21.69 -1.56 -14.37
CA ARG A 271 -21.83 -1.70 -12.91
C ARG A 271 -22.49 -3.04 -12.56
N VAL A 272 -22.01 -3.69 -11.50
CA VAL A 272 -22.56 -4.96 -11.01
C VAL A 272 -23.33 -4.73 -9.71
N GLY A 273 -24.66 -4.85 -9.79
CA GLY A 273 -25.54 -4.78 -8.63
C GLY A 273 -25.42 -6.01 -7.72
N PHE A 274 -25.84 -5.86 -6.46
CA PHE A 274 -25.87 -6.97 -5.50
C PHE A 274 -26.89 -8.04 -5.92
N PRO A 275 -26.57 -9.35 -5.78
CA PRO A 275 -27.52 -10.42 -6.00
C PRO A 275 -28.60 -10.43 -4.92
N ALA A 276 -29.75 -9.80 -5.19
CA ALA A 276 -30.88 -9.84 -4.27
C ALA A 276 -31.45 -11.27 -4.18
N ALA A 277 -31.63 -11.78 -2.96
CA ALA A 277 -32.38 -13.01 -2.73
C ALA A 277 -33.87 -12.72 -2.99
N GLY A 278 -34.37 -13.06 -4.18
CA GLY A 278 -35.77 -12.77 -4.49
C GLY A 278 -36.24 -12.93 -5.94
N GLU A 279 -35.36 -13.15 -6.92
CA GLU A 279 -35.83 -13.57 -8.26
C GLU A 279 -36.18 -15.07 -8.20
N ALA A 280 -37.29 -15.37 -7.54
CA ALA A 280 -37.77 -16.72 -7.20
C ALA A 280 -38.12 -17.63 -8.40
N VAL A 281 -37.74 -17.25 -9.62
CA VAL A 281 -38.14 -17.90 -10.87
C VAL A 281 -36.96 -18.08 -11.85
N ALA A 282 -35.81 -17.45 -11.62
CA ALA A 282 -34.65 -17.54 -12.50
C ALA A 282 -33.45 -18.20 -11.80
N ALA A 283 -32.70 -19.02 -12.54
CA ALA A 283 -31.45 -19.60 -12.06
C ALA A 283 -30.53 -18.49 -11.52
N THR A 284 -29.97 -18.71 -10.33
CA THR A 284 -29.13 -17.70 -9.67
C THR A 284 -27.85 -17.46 -10.46
N ASP A 285 -27.59 -16.21 -10.81
CA ASP A 285 -26.33 -15.83 -11.47
C ASP A 285 -25.16 -15.89 -10.47
N MET A 286 -24.49 -17.04 -10.46
CA MET A 286 -23.34 -17.29 -9.60
C MET A 286 -22.13 -16.42 -9.93
N ALA A 287 -22.03 -15.84 -11.14
CA ALA A 287 -20.98 -14.86 -11.44
C ALA A 287 -21.20 -13.58 -10.63
N LYS A 288 -22.44 -13.10 -10.50
CA LYS A 288 -22.75 -11.95 -9.60
C LYS A 288 -22.42 -12.25 -8.13
N HIS A 289 -22.63 -13.48 -7.67
CA HIS A 289 -22.24 -13.90 -6.32
C HIS A 289 -20.71 -13.86 -6.15
N ALA A 290 -19.96 -14.35 -7.13
CA ALA A 290 -18.50 -14.32 -7.13
C ALA A 290 -17.96 -12.87 -7.14
N TYR A 291 -18.58 -11.99 -7.92
CA TYR A 291 -18.26 -10.56 -7.96
C TYR A 291 -18.55 -9.87 -6.62
N SER A 292 -19.67 -10.21 -5.99
CA SER A 292 -20.04 -9.67 -4.67
C SER A 292 -19.10 -10.19 -3.58
N ALA A 293 -18.65 -11.45 -3.67
CA ALA A 293 -17.58 -12.01 -2.83
C ALA A 293 -16.25 -11.26 -3.01
N PHE A 294 -15.90 -10.91 -4.25
CA PHE A 294 -14.72 -10.09 -4.52
C PHE A 294 -14.83 -8.70 -3.88
N MET A 295 -15.95 -8.00 -4.08
CA MET A 295 -16.15 -6.69 -3.45
C MET A 295 -16.16 -6.80 -1.93
N TRP A 296 -16.66 -7.91 -1.38
CA TRP A 296 -16.63 -8.18 0.05
C TRP A 296 -15.21 -8.17 0.60
N VAL A 297 -14.30 -8.95 0.00
CA VAL A 297 -12.93 -9.05 0.48
C VAL A 297 -12.17 -7.73 0.31
N ILE A 298 -12.42 -6.98 -0.76
CA ILE A 298 -11.81 -5.65 -0.95
C ILE A 298 -12.32 -4.66 0.10
N THR A 299 -13.62 -4.64 0.36
CA THR A 299 -14.20 -3.70 1.33
C THR A 299 -13.75 -4.01 2.75
N ASP A 300 -13.57 -5.27 3.11
CA ASP A 300 -13.01 -5.64 4.42
C ASP A 300 -11.59 -5.09 4.63
N GLN A 301 -10.79 -4.88 3.57
CA GLN A 301 -9.46 -4.25 3.67
C GLN A 301 -9.50 -2.72 3.83
N VAL A 302 -10.64 -2.09 3.51
CA VAL A 302 -10.78 -0.62 3.43
C VAL A 302 -11.58 -0.07 4.62
N VAL A 303 -12.55 -0.82 5.14
CA VAL A 303 -13.44 -0.33 6.22
C VAL A 303 -12.68 0.03 7.50
N GLY A 304 -13.23 0.98 8.24
CA GLY A 304 -12.72 1.44 9.53
C GLY A 304 -12.58 2.95 9.61
N SER A 305 -11.80 3.43 10.57
CA SER A 305 -11.58 4.86 10.76
C SER A 305 -10.19 5.20 11.31
N LEU A 306 -9.70 6.39 10.96
CA LEU A 306 -8.56 7.04 11.61
C LEU A 306 -9.09 8.31 12.26
N SER A 307 -9.05 8.35 13.59
CA SER A 307 -9.74 9.38 14.37
C SER A 307 -8.87 9.85 15.54
N TRP A 308 -9.13 11.06 16.02
CA TRP A 308 -8.49 11.59 17.22
C TRP A 308 -9.49 11.71 18.35
N TYR A 309 -9.03 11.35 19.54
CA TYR A 309 -9.82 11.34 20.76
C TYR A 309 -9.23 12.30 21.78
N GLU A 310 -10.10 12.93 22.56
CA GLU A 310 -9.75 13.77 23.71
C GLU A 310 -10.25 13.11 24.99
N ASP A 311 -9.38 13.03 26.01
CA ASP A 311 -9.75 12.48 27.32
C ASP A 311 -10.61 13.46 28.12
N ALA A 312 -11.83 13.05 28.50
CA ALA A 312 -12.72 13.88 29.32
C ALA A 312 -12.28 13.98 30.80
N ALA A 313 -11.24 13.24 31.23
CA ALA A 313 -10.88 13.09 32.64
C ALA A 313 -10.19 14.32 33.26
N GLN A 314 -9.64 15.25 32.46
CA GLN A 314 -8.94 16.43 33.01
C GLN A 314 -9.87 17.58 33.40
N GLU A 315 -11.13 17.60 32.96
CA GLU A 315 -12.06 18.71 33.30
C GLU A 315 -12.49 18.71 34.79
N GLN A 316 -12.34 17.61 35.52
CA GLN A 316 -12.74 17.53 36.93
C GLN A 316 -11.60 17.89 37.92
N GLN A 317 -10.33 17.80 37.51
CA GLN A 317 -9.23 18.03 38.44
C GLN A 317 -8.90 19.52 38.66
N GLU A 318 -9.29 20.40 37.74
CA GLU A 318 -9.16 21.85 37.88
C GLU A 318 -10.36 22.55 38.55
N ARG A 319 -11.44 21.81 38.88
CA ARG A 319 -12.65 22.38 39.51
C ARG A 319 -12.75 22.21 41.03
N THR A 320 -11.71 21.71 41.69
CA THR A 320 -11.69 21.64 43.16
C THR A 320 -10.75 22.70 43.72
N PRO A 321 -11.25 23.81 44.30
CA PRO A 321 -10.40 24.70 45.06
C PRO A 321 -9.99 24.02 46.36
N GLN A 322 -8.68 24.03 46.57
CA GLN A 322 -7.93 23.67 47.75
C GLN A 322 -8.60 24.11 49.07
N ASN A 323 -9.16 23.14 49.79
CA ASN A 323 -9.31 23.18 51.24
C ASN A 323 -9.71 21.79 51.73
N ASP A 324 -8.80 21.11 52.43
CA ASP A 324 -9.10 20.56 53.76
C ASP A 324 -7.85 19.91 54.38
N LYS A 325 -7.54 20.37 55.59
CA LYS A 325 -6.54 19.81 56.51
C LYS A 325 -7.21 18.70 57.33
N ALA A 326 -6.60 17.51 57.41
CA ALA A 326 -6.61 16.63 58.59
C ALA A 326 -5.50 15.56 58.48
N LEU A 327 -4.42 15.66 59.30
CA LEU A 327 -3.99 14.74 60.38
C LEU A 327 -3.72 13.28 59.92
N LEU A 328 -2.62 12.54 60.19
CA LEU A 328 -1.33 12.56 60.95
C LEU A 328 -0.69 11.13 60.67
N PRO A 329 0.51 10.68 61.18
CA PRO A 329 1.64 11.34 61.84
C PRO A 329 3.07 10.92 61.34
N ASP A 330 4.06 11.67 61.86
CA ASP A 330 5.43 11.32 62.28
C ASP A 330 6.48 10.68 61.34
N PHE A 331 7.52 11.47 61.02
CA PHE A 331 8.92 11.02 61.09
C PHE A 331 9.87 12.21 61.37
N GLU A 332 10.94 11.93 62.10
CA GLU A 332 11.72 12.80 63.01
C GLU A 332 12.66 13.88 62.38
N LYS A 333 12.59 15.09 62.98
CA LYS A 333 13.66 15.85 63.70
C LYS A 333 15.05 16.14 63.05
N TRP A 334 15.30 17.43 62.78
CA TRP A 334 16.41 18.32 63.25
C TRP A 334 16.42 19.57 62.34
N SER A 335 16.74 20.81 62.71
CA SER A 335 17.17 21.49 63.94
C SER A 335 17.13 23.01 63.66
N ASP A 336 16.65 23.79 64.64
CA ASP A 336 17.04 25.16 65.04
C ASP A 336 17.26 26.29 64.01
N ALA A 337 16.36 27.30 64.02
CA ALA A 337 16.64 28.67 64.50
C ALA A 337 15.50 29.67 64.12
N LYS A 338 15.08 30.47 65.11
CA LYS A 338 14.12 31.60 65.08
C LYS A 338 14.90 32.95 65.03
N PRO A 339 14.27 34.14 64.99
CA PRO A 339 13.24 34.67 64.10
C PRO A 339 13.50 36.18 63.75
N SER A 340 12.46 36.92 63.32
CA SER A 340 12.30 38.39 63.24
C SER A 340 12.66 39.03 61.90
N ALA A 341 12.02 40.10 61.39
CA ALA A 341 10.75 40.78 61.64
C ALA A 341 10.59 41.86 60.55
N SER A 342 9.36 42.38 60.40
CA SER A 342 8.99 43.70 59.86
C SER A 342 8.90 43.85 58.33
N ARG A 343 7.71 44.22 57.81
CA ARG A 343 7.29 45.58 57.34
C ARG A 343 7.68 45.79 55.87
N ASP A 344 6.91 46.37 54.95
CA ASP A 344 5.76 47.27 54.98
C ASP A 344 5.11 47.33 53.57
N LYS A 345 3.80 47.61 53.53
CA LYS A 345 3.02 48.49 52.61
C LYS A 345 3.19 48.46 51.06
N LYS A 346 2.13 47.96 50.38
CA LYS A 346 1.10 48.60 49.47
C LYS A 346 1.48 49.74 48.45
N PRO A 347 0.64 50.02 47.41
CA PRO A 347 0.96 50.00 45.95
C PRO A 347 0.52 51.35 45.27
N PRO A 348 -0.22 51.44 44.14
CA PRO A 348 -0.12 50.90 42.77
C PRO A 348 -0.03 52.02 41.69
N ALA A 349 0.02 51.66 40.40
CA ALA A 349 -0.36 52.54 39.28
C ALA A 349 -1.03 51.65 38.21
N ASP A 350 -2.34 51.85 37.95
CA ASP A 350 -2.91 52.52 36.76
C ASP A 350 -2.85 51.69 35.46
N ARG A 351 -3.78 51.76 34.49
CA ARG A 351 -5.20 52.12 34.36
C ARG A 351 -5.52 51.88 32.88
N ARG A 352 -6.81 51.64 32.56
CA ARG A 352 -7.49 51.76 31.25
C ARG A 352 -7.35 50.60 30.26
N ARG A 353 -8.32 50.34 29.37
CA ARG A 353 -9.78 50.58 29.26
C ARG A 353 -10.12 49.91 27.91
N SER A 354 -11.09 49.01 27.87
CA SER A 354 -11.61 48.45 26.61
C SER A 354 -13.14 48.44 26.62
N VAL A 355 -13.72 48.84 25.49
CA VAL A 355 -15.11 48.64 25.07
C VAL A 355 -15.07 48.61 23.51
N PRO A 356 -16.05 48.00 22.81
CA PRO A 356 -16.22 46.58 22.51
C PRO A 356 -16.30 46.35 20.98
N GLU A 357 -16.98 45.26 20.54
CA GLU A 357 -17.51 44.96 19.16
C GLU A 357 -16.63 43.97 18.35
N VAL A 358 -17.09 42.93 17.62
CA VAL A 358 -18.33 42.15 17.41
C VAL A 358 -17.89 40.79 16.82
N SER A 359 -18.78 39.80 16.95
CA SER A 359 -18.73 38.38 16.55
C SER A 359 -18.28 38.01 15.13
N GLU A 360 -17.53 36.91 15.01
CA GLU A 360 -17.58 35.98 13.88
C GLU A 360 -17.41 34.54 14.38
N ALA A 361 -18.27 33.64 13.91
CA ALA A 361 -18.36 32.24 14.32
C ALA A 361 -17.18 31.44 13.73
N GLY A 362 -16.05 31.44 14.45
CA GLY A 362 -14.87 30.64 14.14
C GLY A 362 -14.86 29.31 14.90
N ALA A 363 -14.41 28.26 14.22
CA ALA A 363 -14.03 26.98 14.80
C ALA A 363 -13.32 27.19 16.15
N SER A 364 -13.84 26.58 17.22
CA SER A 364 -13.26 26.70 18.55
C SER A 364 -11.87 26.10 18.54
N ALA A 365 -10.84 26.94 18.69
CA ALA A 365 -9.52 26.49 19.10
C ALA A 365 -9.65 25.72 20.43
N PRO A 366 -9.00 24.56 20.59
CA PRO A 366 -9.11 23.79 21.82
C PRO A 366 -8.51 24.59 22.98
N ALA A 367 -9.21 24.59 24.11
CA ALA A 367 -8.71 25.11 25.37
C ALA A 367 -7.42 24.36 25.76
N PRO A 368 -6.43 25.02 26.36
CA PRO A 368 -5.19 24.36 26.76
C PRO A 368 -5.51 23.43 27.93
N GLY A 369 -5.52 22.10 27.71
CA GLY A 369 -5.65 21.17 28.84
C GLY A 369 -6.12 19.74 28.60
N ALA A 370 -6.53 19.33 27.40
CA ALA A 370 -6.90 17.93 27.14
C ALA A 370 -5.81 17.20 26.34
N ALA A 371 -5.32 16.08 26.86
CA ALA A 371 -4.45 15.19 26.09
C ALA A 371 -5.24 14.59 24.92
N GLN A 372 -4.81 14.90 23.69
CA GLN A 372 -5.36 14.31 22.47
C GLN A 372 -4.51 13.10 22.05
N PHE A 373 -5.14 12.02 21.55
CA PHE A 373 -4.44 10.87 21.00
C PHE A 373 -5.11 10.36 19.71
N GLY A 374 -4.33 9.82 18.79
CA GLY A 374 -4.81 9.22 17.54
C GLY A 374 -5.11 7.73 17.71
N VAL A 375 -6.20 7.26 17.10
CA VAL A 375 -6.59 5.85 17.06
C VAL A 375 -6.79 5.45 15.60
N ILE A 376 -6.13 4.35 15.21
CA ILE A 376 -6.31 3.67 13.94
C ILE A 376 -7.18 2.44 14.23
N ASP A 377 -8.42 2.44 13.76
CA ASP A 377 -9.37 1.32 13.88
C ASP A 377 -9.80 0.92 12.47
N THR A 378 -8.86 0.38 11.68
CA THR A 378 -9.09 -0.01 10.28
C THR A 378 -8.06 -1.02 9.80
N GLN A 379 -8.45 -1.86 8.83
CA GLN A 379 -7.54 -2.81 8.17
C GLN A 379 -6.49 -2.12 7.29
N LEU A 380 -6.61 -0.81 7.04
CA LEU A 380 -5.56 -0.06 6.34
C LEU A 380 -4.21 -0.18 7.05
N GLU A 381 -4.16 -0.36 8.37
CA GLU A 381 -2.91 -0.50 9.13
C GLU A 381 -2.03 -1.68 8.71
N HIS A 382 -2.61 -2.68 8.03
CA HIS A 382 -1.95 -3.89 7.57
C HIS A 382 -1.78 -3.95 6.04
N ASN A 383 -1.99 -2.82 5.34
CA ASN A 383 -2.07 -2.77 3.88
C ASN A 383 -1.29 -1.56 3.33
N VAL A 384 -0.83 -1.66 2.08
CA VAL A 384 -0.21 -0.56 1.33
C VAL A 384 -1.07 0.72 1.30
N LEU A 385 -2.39 0.59 1.42
CA LEU A 385 -3.32 1.72 1.45
C LEU A 385 -3.00 2.74 2.57
N LEU A 386 -2.36 2.32 3.67
CA LEU A 386 -1.92 3.24 4.73
C LEU A 386 -1.03 4.35 4.16
N GLY A 387 -0.21 4.03 3.16
CA GLY A 387 0.76 4.94 2.53
C GLY A 387 0.16 5.98 1.59
N CYS A 388 -1.16 6.03 1.39
CA CYS A 388 -1.76 7.01 0.48
C CYS A 388 -1.59 8.46 0.97
N ASP A 389 -1.48 9.40 0.03
CA ASP A 389 -1.20 10.81 0.34
C ASP A 389 -2.31 11.51 1.11
N ASP A 390 -3.56 11.09 0.90
CA ASP A 390 -4.74 11.69 1.55
C ASP A 390 -4.74 11.52 3.07
N LEU A 391 -4.03 10.52 3.59
CA LEU A 391 -3.96 10.25 5.02
C LEU A 391 -2.91 11.12 5.74
N ASP A 392 -2.19 11.99 5.04
CA ASP A 392 -1.20 12.87 5.66
C ASP A 392 -1.79 13.76 6.74
N VAL A 393 -3.06 14.15 6.61
CA VAL A 393 -3.76 14.93 7.63
C VAL A 393 -3.78 14.19 8.97
N PHE A 394 -3.83 12.85 8.97
CA PHE A 394 -3.77 12.05 10.20
C PHE A 394 -2.40 12.05 10.86
N PHE A 395 -1.34 12.03 10.04
CA PHE A 395 0.05 11.88 10.48
C PHE A 395 0.78 13.21 10.69
N ASP A 396 0.13 14.34 10.38
CA ASP A 396 0.67 15.67 10.62
C ASP A 396 0.53 16.06 12.10
N PHE A 397 1.41 15.49 12.93
CA PHE A 397 1.51 15.81 14.34
C PHE A 397 2.17 17.19 14.51
N SER A 398 1.38 18.26 14.38
CA SER A 398 1.89 19.61 14.68
C SER A 398 2.21 19.73 16.17
N GLN A 399 3.38 20.30 16.50
CA GLN A 399 3.90 20.49 17.87
C GLN A 399 2.96 21.26 18.82
N ARG A 400 1.91 21.92 18.31
CA ARG A 400 0.95 22.67 19.11
C ARG A 400 -0.21 21.81 19.63
N LEU A 401 -0.51 20.67 19.00
CA LEU A 401 -1.63 19.79 19.39
C LEU A 401 -1.19 18.68 20.37
N TYR A 402 0.11 18.36 20.41
CA TYR A 402 0.64 17.27 21.22
C TYR A 402 1.88 17.73 22.00
N SER A 403 1.81 17.67 23.33
CA SER A 403 2.96 17.88 24.22
C SER A 403 3.89 16.66 24.21
N PHE A 404 4.45 16.29 23.04
CA PHE A 404 5.26 15.08 22.87
C PHE A 404 6.72 15.38 22.50
N ASP A 405 7.62 14.52 22.98
CA ASP A 405 9.05 14.54 22.63
C ASP A 405 9.24 14.31 21.13
N THR A 406 9.72 15.36 20.47
CA THR A 406 9.92 15.43 19.02
C THR A 406 10.99 14.47 18.48
N SER A 407 11.78 13.83 19.35
CA SER A 407 12.78 12.83 18.97
C SER A 407 12.14 11.60 18.29
N ARG A 408 10.95 11.17 18.74
CA ARG A 408 10.19 10.03 18.20
C ARG A 408 9.52 10.35 16.85
N LEU A 409 9.27 11.63 16.55
CA LEU A 409 8.66 12.06 15.28
C LEU A 409 9.60 11.88 14.08
N LYS A 410 10.93 11.89 14.29
CA LYS A 410 11.90 11.65 13.20
C LYS A 410 11.77 10.24 12.60
N GLY A 411 11.57 9.23 13.43
CA GLY A 411 11.38 7.84 13.00
C GLY A 411 10.07 7.65 12.25
N LEU A 412 8.98 8.27 12.73
CA LEU A 412 7.66 8.24 12.09
C LEU A 412 7.67 8.92 10.72
N LYS A 413 8.40 10.03 10.56
CA LYS A 413 8.54 10.71 9.27
C LYS A 413 9.24 9.85 8.21
N GLU A 414 10.27 9.09 8.62
CA GLU A 414 10.97 8.18 7.72
C GLU A 414 10.12 6.96 7.36
N GLN A 415 9.45 6.36 8.34
CA GLN A 415 8.49 5.27 8.09
C GLN A 415 7.41 5.73 7.11
N ARG A 416 6.80 6.90 7.34
CA ARG A 416 5.78 7.48 6.47
C ARG A 416 6.27 7.68 5.04
N ARG A 417 7.54 8.10 4.85
CA ARG A 417 8.12 8.25 3.51
C ARG A 417 8.23 6.90 2.79
N ARG A 418 8.57 5.82 3.52
CA ARG A 418 8.59 4.46 2.95
C ARG A 418 7.20 3.99 2.60
N ASP A 419 6.22 4.18 3.49
CA ASP A 419 4.83 3.79 3.23
C ASP A 419 4.30 4.48 1.96
N LYS A 420 4.57 5.78 1.80
CA LYS A 420 4.26 6.55 0.58
C LYS A 420 4.98 6.04 -0.67
N ALA A 421 6.24 5.65 -0.53
CA ALA A 421 7.02 5.12 -1.65
C ALA A 421 6.44 3.79 -2.15
N VAL A 422 5.98 2.92 -1.23
CA VAL A 422 5.30 1.65 -1.59
C VAL A 422 3.92 1.95 -2.22
N ALA A 423 3.20 2.93 -1.70
CA ALA A 423 1.91 3.38 -2.22
C ALA A 423 1.99 4.17 -3.55
N GLY A 424 3.18 4.58 -3.99
CA GLY A 424 3.40 5.32 -5.22
C GLY A 424 2.86 6.76 -5.23
N GLY A 425 2.58 7.36 -4.07
CA GLY A 425 2.08 8.74 -3.97
C GLY A 425 0.72 8.96 -4.67
N LEU A 426 -0.16 7.97 -4.61
CA LEU A 426 -1.48 8.04 -5.23
C LEU A 426 -2.56 8.40 -4.19
N PRO A 427 -3.64 9.11 -4.61
CA PRO A 427 -4.79 9.34 -3.75
C PRO A 427 -5.52 8.03 -3.46
N LEU A 428 -6.17 7.92 -2.31
CA LEU A 428 -6.78 6.67 -1.82
C LEU A 428 -7.76 6.08 -2.83
N GLY A 429 -8.59 6.92 -3.46
CA GLY A 429 -9.57 6.48 -4.46
C GLY A 429 -8.95 5.85 -5.70
N LYS A 430 -7.70 6.19 -6.07
CA LYS A 430 -6.96 5.52 -7.16
C LYS A 430 -6.25 4.27 -6.66
N LEU A 431 -5.72 4.33 -5.45
CA LEU A 431 -5.01 3.21 -4.83
C LEU A 431 -5.94 2.02 -4.57
N ILE A 432 -7.19 2.26 -4.18
CA ILE A 432 -8.23 1.20 -4.09
C ILE A 432 -8.49 0.55 -5.46
N GLN A 433 -8.49 1.31 -6.56
CA GLN A 433 -8.69 0.77 -7.91
C GLN A 433 -7.50 -0.09 -8.34
N GLN A 434 -6.28 0.38 -8.05
CA GLN A 434 -5.05 -0.37 -8.30
C GLN A 434 -4.98 -1.64 -7.46
N LEU A 435 -5.38 -1.57 -6.18
CA LEU A 435 -5.48 -2.74 -5.32
C LEU A 435 -6.46 -3.77 -5.90
N ALA A 436 -7.66 -3.35 -6.30
CA ALA A 436 -8.63 -4.23 -6.93
C ALA A 436 -8.08 -4.86 -8.23
N PHE A 437 -7.34 -4.09 -9.04
CA PHE A 437 -6.64 -4.61 -10.21
C PHE A 437 -5.62 -5.68 -9.83
N ASN A 438 -4.75 -5.41 -8.85
CA ASN A 438 -3.72 -6.34 -8.39
C ASN A 438 -4.32 -7.64 -7.84
N VAL A 439 -5.37 -7.54 -7.03
CA VAL A 439 -6.09 -8.71 -6.49
C VAL A 439 -6.70 -9.53 -7.63
N THR A 440 -7.33 -8.88 -8.61
CA THR A 440 -7.97 -9.57 -9.75
C THR A 440 -6.97 -10.34 -10.59
N VAL A 441 -5.82 -9.73 -10.91
CA VAL A 441 -4.76 -10.42 -11.64
C VAL A 441 -4.13 -11.52 -10.78
N SER A 442 -4.00 -11.30 -9.47
CA SER A 442 -3.49 -12.30 -8.51
C SER A 442 -4.40 -13.52 -8.36
N LEU A 443 -5.65 -13.49 -8.82
CA LEU A 443 -6.48 -14.70 -8.87
C LEU A 443 -5.87 -15.78 -9.78
N LEU A 444 -5.08 -15.37 -10.79
CA LEU A 444 -4.33 -16.28 -11.67
C LEU A 444 -3.23 -17.07 -10.94
N HIS A 445 -2.84 -16.66 -9.74
CA HIS A 445 -1.84 -17.36 -8.92
C HIS A 445 -2.39 -18.69 -8.39
N ASN A 446 -3.70 -18.80 -8.15
CA ASN A 446 -4.28 -19.92 -7.43
C ASN A 446 -5.05 -20.84 -8.38
N GLU A 447 -4.58 -22.08 -8.51
CA GLU A 447 -5.19 -23.10 -9.38
C GLU A 447 -6.66 -23.39 -9.05
N LEU A 448 -7.09 -23.20 -7.79
CA LEU A 448 -8.49 -23.39 -7.40
C LEU A 448 -9.43 -22.32 -7.97
N LEU A 449 -8.88 -21.19 -8.44
CA LEU A 449 -9.61 -20.03 -8.94
C LEU A 449 -9.48 -19.85 -10.46
N THR A 450 -8.77 -20.75 -11.13
CA THR A 450 -8.50 -20.72 -12.58
C THR A 450 -9.09 -21.90 -13.33
#